data_AF-A0A2T1CFK4-F1
#
_entry.id   AF-A0A2T1CFK4-F1
#
_cell.length_a   1.000
_cell.length_b   1.000
_cell.length_c   1.000
_cell.angle_alpha   90.00
_cell.angle_beta   90.00
_cell.angle_gamma   90.00
#
_symmetry.space_group_name_H-M   'P 1'
#
loop_
_entity.id
_entity.type
_entity.pdbx_description
1 polymer ?
#
loop_
_entity_poly.entity_id
_entity_poly.type
_entity_poly.pdbx_seq_one_letter_code
_entity_poly.pdbx_strand_id
1 'polypeptide(L)' 'MSWLANQNKAVEISKKPAFLELSPSEFLKAVESLRRRLLIEKVQKGDRTLFAVQGAIAEYVKNHTLQHS' A
#
# COMPACT_ATOMS: atom_id res chain seq x y z
N MET A 1 -6.27 -1.83 -1.01
CA MET A 1 -5.07 -2.05 -1.85
C MET A 1 -5.01 -1.13 -3.07
N SER A 2 -6.14 -0.83 -3.73
CA SER A 2 -6.16 0.02 -4.95
C SER A 2 -5.35 1.33 -4.82
N TRP A 3 -5.48 2.07 -3.71
CA TRP A 3 -4.68 3.27 -3.47
C TRP A 3 -3.17 3.04 -3.60
N LEU A 4 -2.65 2.06 -2.86
CA LEU A 4 -1.22 1.79 -2.74
C LEU A 4 -0.66 1.23 -4.06
N ALA A 5 -1.44 0.39 -4.74
CA ALA A 5 -1.09 -0.17 -6.06
C ALA A 5 -0.99 0.90 -7.15
N ASN A 6 -1.71 2.01 -7.01
CA ASN A 6 -1.66 3.14 -7.94
C ASN A 6 -0.52 4.14 -7.64
N GLN A 7 0.30 3.89 -6.62
CA GLN A 7 1.45 4.73 -6.33
C GLN A 7 2.63 4.36 -7.21
N ASN A 8 3.14 5.32 -7.98
CA ASN A 8 4.35 5.13 -8.80
C ASN A 8 5.65 5.18 -7.98
N LYS A 9 5.56 5.49 -6.68
CA LYS A 9 6.69 5.65 -5.76
C LYS A 9 6.31 5.07 -4.39
N ALA A 10 7.33 4.67 -3.63
CA ALA A 10 7.13 4.26 -2.24
C ALA A 10 6.55 5.42 -1.41
N VAL A 11 5.58 5.12 -0.54
CA VAL A 11 4.83 6.11 0.25
C VAL A 11 5.07 5.99 1.74
N GLU A 12 4.94 7.11 2.45
CA GLU A 12 4.94 7.15 3.92
C GLU A 12 3.55 6.74 4.43
N ILE A 13 3.48 5.78 5.36
CA ILE A 13 2.22 5.33 5.99
C ILE A 13 1.57 6.47 6.79
N SER A 14 2.37 7.37 7.36
CA SER A 14 1.86 8.57 8.05
C SER A 14 0.96 9.43 7.15
N LYS A 15 1.10 9.32 5.82
CA LYS A 15 0.28 10.02 4.82
C LYS A 15 -0.91 9.15 4.38
N LYS A 16 -1.60 8.52 5.35
CA LYS A 16 -2.83 7.75 5.09
C LYS A 16 -3.86 8.63 4.35
N PRO A 17 -4.46 8.16 3.24
CA PRO A 17 -5.51 8.91 2.56
C PRO A 17 -6.76 9.08 3.42
N ALA A 18 -7.40 10.24 3.29
CA ALA A 18 -8.62 10.56 4.02
C ALA A 18 -9.81 9.64 3.66
N PHE A 19 -9.89 9.16 2.41
CA PHE A 19 -10.96 8.26 1.96
C PHE A 19 -10.87 6.84 2.54
N LEU A 20 -9.74 6.46 3.14
CA LEU A 20 -9.66 5.21 3.89
C LEU A 20 -10.27 5.45 5.27
N GLU A 21 -11.53 5.08 5.48
CA GLU A 21 -12.27 5.21 6.75
C GLU A 21 -11.79 4.21 7.83
N LEU A 22 -10.48 3.96 7.92
CA LEU A 22 -9.85 3.13 8.93
C LEU A 22 -9.32 3.99 10.07
N SER A 23 -9.50 3.57 11.32
CA SER A 23 -8.74 4.16 12.42
C SER A 23 -7.23 3.96 12.21
N PRO A 24 -6.36 4.74 12.87
CA PRO A 24 -4.91 4.58 12.74
C PRO A 24 -4.43 3.16 13.08
N SER A 25 -5.02 2.51 14.09
CA SER A 25 -4.62 1.16 14.52
C SER A 25 -5.05 0.08 13.52
N GLU A 26 -6.25 0.19 12.95
CA GLU A 26 -6.74 -0.71 11.89
C GLU A 26 -5.90 -0.56 10.63
N PHE A 27 -5.54 0.67 10.26
CA PHE A 27 -4.67 0.92 9.12
C PHE A 27 -3.29 0.29 9.30
N LEU A 28 -2.66 0.45 10.47
CA LEU A 28 -1.37 -0.19 10.77
C LEU A 28 -1.47 -1.73 10.76
N LYS A 29 -2.54 -2.31 11.31
CA LYS A 29 -2.78 -3.75 11.23
C LYS A 29 -2.90 -4.24 9.79
N ALA A 30 -3.58 -3.48 8.93
CA ALA A 30 -3.72 -3.79 7.51
C ALA A 30 -2.37 -3.77 6.79
N VAL A 31 -1.56 -2.72 7.01
CA VAL A 31 -0.19 -2.63 6.46
C VAL A 31 0.65 -3.82 6.92
N GLU A 32 0.68 -4.13 8.22
CA GLU A 32 1.48 -5.25 8.73
C GLU A 32 1.00 -6.61 8.21
N SER A 33 -0.30 -6.78 7.99
CA SER A 33 -0.84 -7.97 7.32
C SER A 33 -0.33 -8.10 5.89
N LEU A 34 -0.38 -7.01 5.11
CA LEU A 34 0.12 -6.98 3.73
C LEU A 34 1.63 -7.25 3.67
N ARG A 35 2.40 -6.66 4.58
CA ARG A 35 3.86 -6.85 4.67
C ARG A 35 4.22 -8.31 4.97
N ARG A 36 3.54 -8.94 5.94
CA ARG A 36 3.76 -10.35 6.30
C ARG A 36 3.44 -11.33 5.17
N ARG A 37 2.54 -10.94 4.26
CA ARG A 37 2.19 -11.70 3.06
C ARG A 37 3.05 -11.35 1.84
N LEU A 38 4.09 -10.54 2.02
CA LEU A 38 4.97 -10.07 0.95
C LEU A 38 4.24 -9.32 -0.18
N LEU A 39 3.07 -8.74 0.13
CA LEU A 39 2.28 -7.97 -0.85
C LEU A 39 2.77 -6.53 -1.00
N ILE A 40 3.46 -6.04 0.03
CA ILE A 40 4.10 -4.73 0.06
C ILE A 40 5.50 -4.90 0.67
N GLU A 41 6.38 -4.01 0.29
CA GLU A 41 7.78 -4.00 0.70
C GLU A 41 8.12 -2.71 1.43
N LYS A 42 8.95 -2.84 2.47
CA LYS A 42 9.47 -1.71 3.24
C LYS A 42 10.72 -1.18 2.55
N VAL A 43 10.71 0.09 2.16
CA VAL A 43 11.82 0.78 1.50
C VAL A 43 12.40 1.81 2.45
N GLN A 44 13.67 1.65 2.84
CA GLN A 44 14.37 2.63 3.66
C GLN A 44 14.93 3.73 2.76
N LYS A 45 14.63 5.00 3.05
CA LYS A 45 15.16 6.16 2.32
C LYS A 45 15.64 7.23 3.30
N GLY A 46 16.92 7.19 3.64
CA GLY A 46 17.47 7.97 4.76
C GLY A 46 16.76 7.57 6.06
N ASP A 47 16.30 8.56 6.82
CA ASP A 47 15.56 8.33 8.07
C ASP A 47 14.09 7.95 7.86
N ARG A 48 13.63 7.92 6.60
CA ARG A 48 12.22 7.64 6.28
C ARG A 48 12.03 6.16 5.99
N THR A 49 11.00 5.60 6.62
CA THR A 49 10.45 4.29 6.24
C THR A 49 9.30 4.50 5.26
N LEU A 50 9.45 3.98 4.04
CA LEU A 50 8.45 4.02 2.99
C LEU A 50 7.93 2.61 2.67
N PHE A 51 6.83 2.53 1.94
CA PHE A 51 6.22 1.27 1.51
C PHE A 51 5.84 1.31 0.05
N ALA A 52 6.13 0.25 -0.69
CA ALA A 52 5.77 0.10 -2.09
C ALA A 52 5.05 -1.23 -2.32
N VAL A 53 4.23 -1.29 -3.36
CA VAL A 53 3.67 -2.55 -3.87
C VAL A 53 4.63 -3.08 -4.94
N GLN A 54 4.92 -4.38 -4.92
CA GLN A 54 5.70 -5.02 -5.97
C GLN A 54 5.01 -4.86 -7.33
N GLY A 55 5.78 -4.69 -8.41
CA GLY A 55 5.26 -4.39 -9.75
C GLY A 55 4.16 -5.35 -10.22
N ALA A 56 4.40 -6.66 -10.13
CA ALA A 56 3.42 -7.68 -10.53
C ALA A 56 2.11 -7.61 -9.71
N ILE A 57 2.21 -7.33 -8.41
CA ILE A 57 1.05 -7.20 -7.52
C ILE A 57 0.29 -5.90 -7.84
N ALA A 58 1.00 -4.81 -8.13
CA ALA A 58 0.40 -3.55 -8.52
C ALA A 58 -0.40 -3.70 -9.82
N GLU A 59 0.16 -4.38 -10.84
CA GLU A 59 -0.55 -4.68 -12.08
C GLU A 59 -1.77 -5.59 -11.85
N TYR A 60 -1.63 -6.65 -11.06
CA TYR A 60 -2.74 -7.54 -10.72
C TYR A 60 -3.91 -6.76 -10.10
N VAL A 61 -3.62 -5.90 -9.11
CA VAL A 61 -4.64 -5.11 -8.41
C VAL A 61 -5.28 -4.09 -9.35
N LYS A 62 -4.51 -3.44 -10.23
CA LYS A 62 -5.04 -2.49 -11.23
C LYS A 62 -6.00 -3.21 -12.18
N ASN A 63 -5.59 -4.34 -12.74
CA ASN A 63 -6.39 -5.09 -13.70
C ASN A 63 -7.69 -5.62 -13.07
N HIS A 64 -7.64 -6.10 -11.82
CA HIS A 64 -8.84 -6.56 -11.11
C HIS A 64 -9.76 -5.42 -10.67
N THR A 65 -9.22 -4.23 -10.39
CA THR A 65 -10.07 -3.08 -10.05
C THR A 65 -10.79 -2.55 -11.29
N LEU A 66 -10.13 -2.55 -12.46
CA LEU A 66 -10.70 -2.11 -13.74
C LEU A 66 -11.77 -3.07 -14.29
N GLN A 67 -11.70 -4.37 -14.00
CA GLN A 67 -12.70 -5.35 -14.44
C GLN A 67 -14.04 -5.29 -13.68
N HIS A 68 -14.09 -4.52 -12.59
CA HIS A 68 -15.29 -4.36 -11.74
C HIS A 68 -15.69 -2.88 -11.56
N SER A 69 -15.25 -2.00 -12.48
CA SER A 69 -15.59 -0.56 -12.51
C SER A 69 -16.83 -0.29 -13.35
#